data_AF-A0A8S3IVJ6-F1
#
_entry.id   AF-A0A8S3IVJ6-F1
#
_cell.length_a   1.000
_cell.length_b   1.000
_cell.length_c   1.000
_cell.angle_alpha   90.00
_cell.angle_beta   90.00
_cell.angle_gamma   90.00
#
_symmetry.space_group_name_H-M   'P 1'
#
loop_
_entity.id
_entity.type
_entity.pdbx_description
1 polymer ?
#
loop_
_entity_poly.entity_id
_entity_poly.type
_entity_poly.pdbx_seq_one_letter_code
_entity_poly.pdbx_strand_id
1 'polypeptide(L)'
;SELSGLSYNHPIYNDQQKYPIVISDHVTDELGTGFVHIAPAHGSDDFLLSIKHNLQCVNAVNLTGHLNCPSIESLHGRNALDTSDGIQAILKHLNSDVLHHYEFIHSYPYDWRAKKPILILGSQQWFIDTTRLRDNARKYIVDNVTIFPEGAEKSFLSMTAQRPYWCISRQRCWGVPIPAFYTKDDRKELVINEEIIEHLIKCVQQKDSIDFWWSSDDIKELLPASMHNQAENLERGKDIFDVWFDSGSSFNSVLK
;
A
#
# COMPACT_ATOMS: atom_id res chain seq x y z
N SER A 1 15.84 13.49 23.24
CA SER A 1 16.07 14.79 22.56
C SER A 1 15.23 15.86 23.24
N GLU A 2 15.75 17.07 23.40
CA GLU A 2 15.03 18.23 23.96
C GLU A 2 13.83 18.66 23.11
N LEU A 3 13.75 18.19 21.86
CA LEU A 3 12.64 18.46 20.94
C LEU A 3 11.48 17.46 21.07
N SER A 4 11.62 16.43 21.90
CA SER A 4 10.57 15.41 22.08
C SER A 4 9.31 16.03 22.69
N GLY A 5 8.15 15.75 22.09
CA GLY A 5 6.86 16.25 22.59
C GLY A 5 6.53 17.70 22.18
N LEU A 6 7.41 18.37 21.45
CA LEU A 6 7.09 19.64 20.81
C LEU A 6 6.20 19.43 19.58
N SER A 7 5.54 20.52 19.17
CA SER A 7 4.68 20.55 17.99
C SER A 7 4.90 21.81 17.16
N TYR A 8 4.51 21.75 15.88
CA TYR A 8 4.69 22.83 14.92
C TYR A 8 3.38 23.12 14.16
N ASN A 9 3.31 24.31 13.54
CA ASN A 9 2.26 24.64 12.58
C ASN A 9 2.71 24.23 11.19
N HIS A 10 1.85 23.54 10.42
CA HIS A 10 2.21 23.11 9.08
C HIS A 10 2.22 24.30 8.12
N PRO A 11 3.29 24.53 7.33
CA PRO A 11 3.40 25.72 6.48
C PRO A 11 2.43 25.69 5.28
N ILE A 12 1.97 24.50 4.88
CA ILE A 12 1.01 24.34 3.78
C ILE A 12 -0.44 24.41 4.29
N TYR A 13 -0.72 23.81 5.46
CA TYR A 13 -2.08 23.72 5.96
C TYR A 13 -2.32 24.90 6.87
N ASN A 14 -3.10 25.88 6.40
CA ASN A 14 -3.51 27.02 7.21
C ASN A 14 -4.65 26.64 8.16
N ASP A 15 -4.46 25.57 8.92
CA ASP A 15 -5.34 25.15 9.99
C ASP A 15 -4.74 25.54 11.35
N GLN A 16 -5.56 25.46 12.40
CA GLN A 16 -5.11 25.67 13.78
C GLN A 16 -4.52 24.38 14.39
N GLN A 17 -4.31 23.34 13.57
CA GLN A 17 -3.85 22.04 14.04
C GLN A 17 -2.34 22.08 14.31
N LYS A 18 -1.96 21.51 15.45
CA LYS A 18 -0.56 21.30 15.81
C LYS A 18 -0.12 19.91 15.35
N TYR A 19 1.01 19.87 14.67
CA TYR A 19 1.60 18.63 14.17
C TYR A 19 2.76 18.20 15.08
N PRO A 20 2.88 16.90 15.41
CA PRO A 20 3.88 16.43 16.36
C PRO A 20 5.28 16.36 15.72
N ILE A 21 6.32 16.57 16.53
CA ILE A 21 7.69 16.20 16.16
C ILE A 21 7.94 14.76 16.62
N VAL A 22 8.31 13.89 15.67
CA VAL A 22 8.56 12.47 15.91
C VAL A 22 10.07 12.21 15.87
N ILE A 23 10.58 11.52 16.90
CA ILE A 23 11.97 11.04 16.93
C ILE A 23 12.04 9.71 16.22
N SER A 24 13.01 9.54 15.34
CA SER A 24 13.18 8.30 14.62
C SER A 24 14.63 8.02 14.27
N ASP A 25 15.02 6.75 14.34
CA ASP A 25 16.41 6.29 14.21
C ASP A 25 16.91 6.25 12.75
N HIS A 26 16.01 6.45 11.77
CA HIS A 26 16.36 6.51 10.35
C HIS A 26 16.92 7.87 9.91
N VAL A 27 16.86 8.89 10.77
CA VAL A 27 17.38 10.23 10.47
C VAL A 27 18.84 10.31 10.90
N THR A 28 19.72 10.65 9.96
CA THR A 28 21.17 10.84 10.19
C THR A 28 21.57 12.31 10.07
N ASP A 29 22.78 12.64 10.52
CA ASP A 29 23.39 13.97 10.39
C ASP A 29 24.19 14.14 9.09
N GLU A 30 24.18 13.13 8.22
CA GLU A 30 24.96 13.12 6.97
C GLU A 30 24.35 13.98 5.86
N LEU A 31 23.02 14.15 5.84
CA LEU A 31 22.30 14.82 4.76
C LEU A 31 21.18 15.73 5.28
N GLY A 32 21.00 16.88 4.62
CA GLY A 32 19.94 17.83 4.94
C GLY A 32 20.20 18.57 6.24
N THR A 33 19.16 18.75 7.06
CA THR A 33 19.19 19.56 8.28
C THR A 33 19.06 18.75 9.57
N GLY A 34 18.96 17.41 9.45
CA GLY A 34 18.53 16.54 10.55
C GLY A 34 17.04 16.61 10.88
N PHE A 35 16.26 17.42 10.15
CA PHE A 35 14.79 17.41 10.18
C PHE A 35 14.25 16.87 8.86
N VAL A 36 13.50 15.77 8.94
CA VAL A 36 12.91 15.10 7.77
C VAL A 36 11.40 15.31 7.79
N HIS A 37 10.86 15.83 6.69
CA HIS A 37 9.41 15.90 6.49
C HIS A 37 8.85 14.50 6.28
N ILE A 38 7.75 14.18 6.97
CA ILE A 38 7.10 12.88 6.89
C ILE A 38 5.88 12.99 5.98
N ALA A 39 5.89 12.24 4.88
CA ALA A 39 4.79 12.12 3.93
C ALA A 39 4.37 10.64 3.80
N PRO A 40 3.46 10.14 4.67
CA PRO A 40 3.17 8.70 4.78
C PRO A 40 2.67 8.03 3.49
N ALA A 41 2.02 8.78 2.60
CA ALA A 41 1.56 8.27 1.31
C ALA A 41 2.65 8.24 0.23
N HIS A 42 3.86 8.72 0.51
CA HIS A 42 4.91 8.93 -0.49
C HIS A 42 6.28 8.36 -0.08
N GLY A 43 6.40 7.75 1.11
CA GLY A 43 7.62 7.10 1.59
C GLY A 43 7.32 5.88 2.45
N SER A 44 8.11 4.81 2.31
CA SER A 44 7.91 3.57 3.07
C SER A 44 8.21 3.74 4.56
N ASP A 45 9.29 4.44 4.89
CA ASP A 45 9.68 4.67 6.29
C ASP A 45 8.70 5.63 6.97
N ASP A 46 8.25 6.65 6.25
CA ASP A 46 7.19 7.56 6.66
C ASP A 46 5.88 6.83 6.96
N PHE A 47 5.50 5.87 6.12
CA PHE A 47 4.31 5.04 6.32
C PHE A 47 4.42 4.15 7.58
N LEU A 48 5.58 3.54 7.81
CA LEU A 48 5.79 2.73 9.02
C LEU A 48 5.76 3.60 10.29
N LEU A 49 6.32 4.81 10.22
CA LEU A 49 6.23 5.77 11.32
C LEU A 49 4.81 6.28 11.53
N SER A 50 4.04 6.48 10.47
CA SER A 50 2.64 6.88 10.60
C SER A 50 1.81 5.83 11.32
N ILE A 51 2.06 4.54 11.07
CA ILE A 51 1.40 3.45 11.82
C ILE A 51 1.78 3.52 13.30
N LYS A 52 3.09 3.63 13.61
CA LYS A 52 3.59 3.63 15.00
C LYS A 52 3.07 4.82 15.81
N HIS A 53 2.91 5.98 15.17
CA HIS A 53 2.52 7.23 15.83
C HIS A 53 1.08 7.66 15.52
N ASN A 54 0.29 6.80 14.86
CA ASN A 54 -1.09 7.07 14.45
C ASN A 54 -1.25 8.39 13.68
N LEU A 55 -0.33 8.65 12.75
CA LEU A 55 -0.36 9.85 11.90
C LEU A 55 -1.31 9.64 10.72
N GLN A 56 -1.95 10.73 10.27
CA GLN A 56 -2.84 10.70 9.13
C GLN A 56 -2.06 10.44 7.83
N CYS A 57 -2.50 9.46 7.04
CA CYS A 57 -1.98 9.20 5.71
C CYS A 57 -2.84 9.95 4.68
N VAL A 58 -2.29 11.02 4.12
CA VAL A 58 -2.94 11.83 3.07
C VAL A 58 -2.17 11.66 1.78
N ASN A 59 -2.88 11.26 0.72
CA ASN A 59 -2.28 11.17 -0.61
C ASN A 59 -2.41 12.53 -1.30
N ALA A 60 -1.28 13.25 -1.40
CA ALA A 60 -1.25 14.60 -1.97
C ALA A 60 -1.18 14.61 -3.51
N VAL A 61 -1.08 13.43 -4.12
CA VAL A 61 -0.96 13.25 -5.58
C VAL A 61 -1.91 12.15 -6.03
N ASN A 62 -2.59 12.35 -7.15
CA ASN A 62 -3.47 11.33 -7.72
C ASN A 62 -2.71 10.34 -8.62
N LEU A 63 -3.41 9.30 -9.11
CA LEU A 63 -2.83 8.26 -9.95
C LEU A 63 -2.30 8.76 -11.31
N THR A 64 -2.65 9.98 -11.74
CA THR A 64 -2.15 10.58 -12.97
C THR A 64 -0.94 11.48 -12.76
N GLY A 65 -0.43 11.57 -11.52
CA GLY A 65 0.75 12.36 -11.17
C GLY A 65 0.47 13.84 -10.93
N HIS A 66 -0.80 14.21 -10.69
CA HIS A 66 -1.20 15.59 -10.42
C HIS A 66 -1.52 15.79 -8.94
N LEU A 67 -1.20 16.97 -8.43
CA LEU A 67 -1.47 17.38 -7.07
C LEU A 67 -2.98 17.31 -6.78
N ASN A 68 -3.30 16.79 -5.60
CA ASN A 68 -4.65 16.62 -5.07
C ASN A 68 -4.62 16.94 -3.56
N CYS A 69 -4.32 18.20 -3.23
CA CYS A 69 -4.17 18.65 -1.85
C CYS A 69 -5.49 19.22 -1.33
N PRO A 70 -6.31 18.51 -0.54
CA PRO A 70 -7.69 18.92 -0.24
C PRO A 70 -7.81 20.34 0.34
N SER A 71 -6.80 20.77 1.09
CA SER A 71 -6.78 22.06 1.78
C SER A 71 -6.37 23.25 0.89
N ILE A 72 -5.85 23.01 -0.33
CA ILE A 72 -5.40 24.07 -1.24
C ILE A 72 -5.85 23.78 -2.67
N GLU A 73 -7.01 24.36 -3.02
CA GLU A 73 -7.62 24.22 -4.34
C GLU A 73 -6.71 24.73 -5.48
N SER A 74 -5.91 25.78 -5.25
CA SER A 74 -5.00 26.35 -6.26
C SER A 74 -3.90 25.39 -6.73
N LEU A 75 -3.64 24.32 -5.97
CA LEU A 75 -2.68 23.28 -6.33
C LEU A 75 -3.33 22.13 -7.11
N HIS A 76 -4.65 21.96 -7.08
CA HIS A 76 -5.32 20.80 -7.67
C HIS A 76 -5.09 20.71 -9.18
N GLY A 77 -4.79 19.50 -9.65
CA GLY A 77 -4.64 19.22 -11.08
C GLY A 77 -3.31 19.68 -11.69
N ARG A 78 -2.44 20.34 -10.92
CA ARG A 78 -1.07 20.69 -11.37
C ARG A 78 -0.16 19.48 -11.37
N ASN A 79 0.80 19.42 -12.29
CA ASN A 79 1.76 18.32 -12.35
C ASN A 79 2.73 18.37 -11.16
N ALA A 80 2.78 17.30 -10.36
CA ALA A 80 3.53 17.28 -9.10
C ALA A 80 5.06 17.37 -9.28
N LEU A 81 5.59 16.96 -10.43
CA LEU A 81 7.03 16.92 -10.71
C LEU A 81 7.51 18.01 -11.67
N ASP A 82 6.59 18.80 -12.24
CA ASP A 82 6.95 19.87 -13.17
C ASP A 82 7.40 21.12 -12.39
N THR A 83 8.67 21.50 -12.60
CA THR A 83 9.29 22.69 -11.99
C THR A 83 8.55 23.98 -12.33
N SER A 84 7.99 24.08 -13.54
CA SER A 84 7.30 25.27 -14.04
C SER A 84 5.83 25.35 -13.63
N ASP A 85 5.26 24.26 -13.12
CA ASP A 85 3.86 24.17 -12.72
C ASP A 85 3.71 23.87 -11.22
N GLY A 86 3.61 22.60 -10.82
CA GLY A 86 3.28 22.23 -9.44
C GLY A 86 4.33 22.68 -8.42
N ILE A 87 5.61 22.50 -8.72
CA ILE A 87 6.70 22.90 -7.79
C ILE A 87 6.71 24.43 -7.62
N GLN A 88 6.60 25.19 -8.71
CA GLN A 88 6.54 26.65 -8.62
C GLN A 88 5.31 27.12 -7.84
N ALA A 89 4.17 26.46 -8.02
CA ALA A 89 2.95 26.77 -7.29
C ALA A 89 3.11 26.52 -5.78
N ILE A 90 3.76 25.42 -5.38
CA ILE A 90 4.09 25.11 -3.98
C ILE A 90 5.05 26.16 -3.40
N LEU A 91 6.12 26.50 -4.11
CA LEU A 91 7.08 27.52 -3.65
C LEU A 91 6.43 28.88 -3.47
N LYS A 92 5.55 29.29 -4.39
CA LYS A 92 4.75 30.52 -4.28
C LYS A 92 3.82 30.49 -3.08
N HIS A 93 3.23 29.33 -2.75
CA HIS A 93 2.36 29.17 -1.59
C HIS A 93 3.14 29.28 -0.28
N LEU A 94 4.31 28.63 -0.18
CA LEU A 94 5.17 28.67 1.01
C LEU A 94 5.79 30.06 1.24
N ASN A 95 6.10 30.80 0.17
CA ASN A 95 6.56 32.18 0.20
C ASN A 95 7.67 32.45 1.25
N SER A 96 7.36 33.16 2.34
CA SER A 96 8.31 33.55 3.38
C SER A 96 8.84 32.38 4.23
N ASP A 97 8.17 31.22 4.19
CA ASP A 97 8.60 30.03 4.92
C ASP A 97 9.77 29.29 4.20
N VAL A 98 10.08 29.67 2.96
CA VAL A 98 11.21 29.13 2.20
C VAL A 98 12.50 29.88 2.60
N LEU A 99 13.34 29.23 3.41
CA LEU A 99 14.62 29.80 3.85
C LEU A 99 15.73 29.71 2.78
N HIS A 100 15.73 28.63 1.99
CA HIS A 100 16.74 28.39 0.96
C HIS A 100 16.16 27.52 -0.16
N HIS A 101 16.50 27.86 -1.41
CA HIS A 101 16.08 27.12 -2.61
C HIS A 101 17.23 27.09 -3.62
N TYR A 102 17.58 25.90 -4.08
CA TYR A 102 18.61 25.65 -5.10
C TYR A 102 18.30 24.36 -5.85
N GLU A 103 18.91 24.20 -7.03
CA GLU A 103 18.80 22.97 -7.81
C GLU A 103 19.84 21.94 -7.33
N PHE A 104 19.39 20.70 -7.09
CA PHE A 104 20.24 19.60 -6.64
C PHE A 104 20.17 18.45 -7.63
N ILE A 105 21.35 17.97 -8.08
CA ILE A 105 21.45 16.87 -9.03
C ILE A 105 21.74 15.58 -8.26
N HIS A 106 20.87 14.59 -8.42
CA HIS A 106 21.00 13.28 -7.79
C HIS A 106 20.40 12.18 -8.65
N SER A 107 20.62 10.93 -8.24
CA SER A 107 19.95 9.79 -8.86
C SER A 107 18.48 9.74 -8.44
N TYR A 108 17.58 9.62 -9.42
CA TYR A 108 16.14 9.52 -9.21
C TYR A 108 15.59 8.31 -9.98
N PRO A 109 14.56 7.59 -9.48
CA PRO A 109 13.99 6.44 -10.17
C PRO A 109 13.18 6.85 -11.42
N TYR A 110 13.44 6.18 -12.53
CA TYR A 110 12.70 6.36 -13.79
C TYR A 110 12.05 5.05 -14.23
N ASP A 111 10.86 5.16 -14.81
CA ASP A 111 10.22 4.05 -15.49
C ASP A 111 11.12 3.59 -16.64
N TRP A 112 11.48 2.31 -16.63
CA TRP A 112 12.46 1.75 -17.55
C TRP A 112 11.98 1.76 -19.01
N ARG A 113 10.67 1.85 -19.27
CA ARG A 113 10.07 1.84 -20.60
C ARG A 113 9.68 3.23 -21.07
N ALA A 114 8.89 3.94 -20.28
CA ALA A 114 8.43 5.29 -20.57
C ALA A 114 9.51 6.37 -20.39
N LYS A 115 10.59 6.05 -19.66
CA LYS A 115 11.69 6.97 -19.33
C LYS A 115 11.19 8.25 -18.65
N LYS A 116 10.14 8.13 -17.85
CA LYS A 116 9.56 9.21 -17.03
C LYS A 116 9.87 8.97 -15.56
N PRO A 117 9.99 10.02 -14.73
CA PRO A 117 10.22 9.88 -13.31
C PRO A 117 9.05 9.12 -12.65
N ILE A 118 9.37 8.32 -11.63
CA ILE A 118 8.38 7.57 -10.85
C ILE A 118 7.98 8.37 -9.61
N LEU A 119 6.71 8.25 -9.22
CA LEU A 119 6.17 8.73 -7.95
C LEU A 119 5.76 7.55 -7.08
N ILE A 120 6.07 7.63 -5.80
CA ILE A 120 5.57 6.70 -4.79
C ILE A 120 4.20 7.19 -4.34
N LEU A 121 3.21 6.30 -4.35
CA LEU A 121 1.83 6.61 -3.97
C LEU A 121 1.31 5.55 -3.01
N GLY A 122 0.69 6.02 -1.92
CA GLY A 122 -0.08 5.21 -1.00
C GLY A 122 -1.30 4.67 -1.74
N SER A 123 -1.42 3.35 -1.77
CA SER A 123 -2.56 2.66 -2.38
C SER A 123 -3.18 1.70 -1.36
N GLN A 124 -4.49 1.50 -1.47
CA GLN A 124 -5.17 0.46 -0.72
C GLN A 124 -4.74 -0.90 -1.30
N GLN A 125 -4.27 -1.79 -0.44
CA GLN A 125 -3.76 -3.10 -0.80
C GLN A 125 -4.17 -4.13 0.26
N TRP A 126 -4.17 -5.39 -0.13
CA TRP A 126 -4.42 -6.52 0.75
C TRP A 126 -3.11 -6.98 1.40
N PHE A 127 -3.15 -7.14 2.72
CA PHE A 127 -2.01 -7.58 3.50
C PHE A 127 -2.36 -8.77 4.39
N ILE A 128 -1.38 -9.66 4.55
CA ILE A 128 -1.37 -10.64 5.64
C ILE A 128 -0.45 -10.10 6.75
N ASP A 129 -0.97 -10.04 7.97
CA ASP A 129 -0.19 -9.76 9.17
C ASP A 129 0.64 -11.00 9.54
N THR A 130 1.91 -10.98 9.12
CA THR A 130 2.84 -12.10 9.34
C THR A 130 3.37 -12.13 10.77
N THR A 131 3.18 -11.06 11.55
CA THR A 131 3.62 -11.04 12.97
C THR A 131 2.92 -12.10 13.80
N ARG A 132 1.64 -12.39 13.50
CA ARG A 132 0.83 -13.43 14.15
C ARG A 132 1.25 -14.85 13.80
N LEU A 133 1.91 -15.03 12.65
CA LEU A 133 2.33 -16.33 12.13
C LEU A 133 3.80 -16.64 12.48
N ARG A 134 4.60 -15.60 12.72
CA ARG A 134 6.05 -15.66 12.84
C ARG A 134 6.52 -16.67 13.87
N ASP A 135 6.01 -16.59 15.10
CA ASP A 135 6.55 -17.39 16.20
C ASP A 135 6.23 -18.88 16.03
N ASN A 136 5.02 -19.18 15.56
CA ASN A 136 4.61 -20.54 15.20
C ASN A 136 5.43 -21.09 14.03
N ALA A 137 5.63 -20.30 12.98
CA ALA A 137 6.45 -20.70 11.83
C ALA A 137 7.89 -21.00 12.25
N ARG A 138 8.52 -20.10 13.04
CA ARG A 138 9.89 -20.28 13.55
C ARG A 138 10.02 -21.54 14.39
N LYS A 139 9.09 -21.76 15.33
CA LYS A 139 9.08 -22.97 16.15
C LYS A 139 9.00 -24.23 15.28
N TYR A 140 8.10 -24.23 14.30
CA TYR A 140 7.93 -25.38 13.41
C TYR A 140 9.18 -25.67 12.59
N ILE A 141 9.83 -24.63 12.06
CA ILE A 141 11.09 -24.74 11.32
C ILE A 141 12.15 -25.42 12.17
N VAL A 142 12.40 -24.92 13.39
CA VAL A 142 13.43 -25.46 14.29
C VAL A 142 13.13 -26.90 14.68
N ASP A 143 11.86 -27.21 14.99
CA ASP A 143 11.49 -28.51 15.55
C ASP A 143 11.33 -29.60 14.46
N ASN A 144 11.06 -29.24 13.20
CA ASN A 144 10.59 -30.20 12.18
C ASN A 144 11.26 -30.08 10.80
N VAL A 145 12.05 -29.05 10.52
CA VAL A 145 12.61 -28.82 9.18
C VAL A 145 14.13 -28.95 9.20
N THR A 146 14.65 -29.94 8.47
CA THR A 146 16.09 -30.07 8.25
C THR A 146 16.54 -29.16 7.11
N ILE A 147 17.37 -28.16 7.40
CA ILE A 147 17.86 -27.18 6.42
C ILE A 147 19.30 -27.51 6.02
N PHE A 148 19.56 -27.51 4.71
CA PHE A 148 20.90 -27.67 4.13
C PHE A 148 21.30 -26.42 3.32
N PRO A 149 22.58 -26.01 3.32
CA PRO A 149 23.68 -26.57 4.10
C PRO A 149 23.59 -26.23 5.59
N GLU A 150 24.34 -26.97 6.40
CA GLU A 150 24.43 -26.75 7.84
C GLU A 150 24.90 -25.30 8.14
N GLY A 151 24.13 -24.58 8.96
CA GLY A 151 24.35 -23.16 9.26
C GLY A 151 23.46 -22.17 8.51
N ALA A 152 22.77 -22.58 7.43
CA ALA A 152 21.82 -21.71 6.72
C ALA A 152 20.54 -21.40 7.52
N GLU A 153 20.24 -22.22 8.54
CA GLU A 153 19.07 -22.06 9.41
C GLU A 153 19.01 -20.67 10.05
N LYS A 154 20.14 -20.13 10.54
CA LYS A 154 20.17 -18.80 11.17
C LYS A 154 19.71 -17.70 10.22
N SER A 155 20.16 -17.75 8.96
CA SER A 155 19.76 -16.80 7.93
C SER A 155 18.28 -16.92 7.60
N PHE A 156 17.77 -18.16 7.50
CA PHE A 156 16.35 -18.42 7.23
C PHE A 156 15.44 -17.92 8.37
N LEU A 157 15.82 -18.18 9.62
CA LEU A 157 15.12 -17.67 10.81
C LEU A 157 15.20 -16.15 10.94
N SER A 158 16.31 -15.53 10.51
CA SER A 158 16.42 -14.07 10.46
C SER A 158 15.48 -13.47 9.42
N MET A 159 15.40 -14.07 8.22
CA MET A 159 14.52 -13.58 7.15
C MET A 159 13.04 -13.65 7.54
N THR A 160 12.62 -14.73 8.22
CA THR A 160 11.25 -14.87 8.73
C THR A 160 10.91 -13.87 9.85
N ALA A 161 11.93 -13.27 10.48
CA ALA A 161 11.72 -12.33 11.59
C ALA A 161 11.45 -10.88 11.14
N GLN A 162 11.96 -10.49 9.96
CA GLN A 162 12.12 -9.08 9.56
C GLN A 162 10.91 -8.47 8.84
N ARG A 163 9.87 -9.24 8.53
CA ARG A 163 8.73 -8.76 7.72
C ARG A 163 7.43 -8.79 8.53
N PRO A 164 6.82 -7.64 8.86
CA PRO A 164 5.58 -7.58 9.64
C PRO A 164 4.32 -7.76 8.78
N TYR A 165 4.35 -7.36 7.51
CA TYR A 165 3.22 -7.44 6.61
C TYR A 165 3.65 -7.98 5.25
N TRP A 166 2.84 -8.86 4.68
CA TRP A 166 3.00 -9.34 3.30
C TRP A 166 1.87 -8.77 2.43
N CYS A 167 2.22 -7.89 1.50
CA CYS A 167 1.28 -7.41 0.49
C CYS A 167 0.98 -8.52 -0.52
N ILE A 168 -0.25 -9.03 -0.48
CA ILE A 168 -0.71 -10.16 -1.29
C ILE A 168 -1.51 -9.74 -2.53
N SER A 169 -1.87 -8.47 -2.68
CA SER A 169 -2.59 -7.98 -3.87
C SER A 169 -1.64 -7.46 -4.96
N ARG A 170 -2.03 -7.63 -6.22
CA ARG A 170 -1.37 -7.04 -7.38
C ARG A 170 -2.41 -6.47 -8.34
N GLN A 171 -2.12 -5.30 -8.91
CA GLN A 171 -2.92 -4.67 -9.96
C GLN A 171 -2.45 -5.16 -11.34
N ARG A 172 -2.70 -6.43 -11.63
CA ARG A 172 -2.33 -7.11 -12.89
C ARG A 172 -3.54 -7.85 -13.44
N CYS A 173 -3.50 -8.13 -14.75
CA CYS A 173 -4.58 -8.81 -15.44
C CYS A 173 -4.50 -10.35 -15.40
N TRP A 174 -3.39 -10.92 -14.93
CA TRP A 174 -3.15 -12.37 -14.99
C TRP A 174 -2.79 -12.95 -13.62
N GLY A 175 -3.70 -13.74 -13.05
CA GLY A 175 -3.54 -14.50 -11.82
C GLY A 175 -4.87 -14.76 -11.13
N VAL A 176 -4.83 -15.41 -9.97
CA VAL A 176 -6.04 -15.74 -9.20
C VAL A 176 -6.65 -14.46 -8.62
N PRO A 177 -7.94 -14.14 -8.89
CA PRO A 177 -8.56 -12.95 -8.33
C PRO A 177 -8.69 -13.05 -6.81
N ILE A 178 -8.54 -11.91 -6.12
CA ILE A 178 -8.95 -11.83 -4.72
C ILE A 178 -10.48 -11.73 -4.69
N PRO A 179 -11.20 -12.71 -4.10
CA PRO A 179 -12.65 -12.85 -4.19
C PRO A 179 -13.38 -11.88 -3.26
N ALA A 180 -13.24 -10.58 -3.52
CA ALA A 180 -13.79 -9.50 -2.72
C ALA A 180 -14.69 -8.60 -3.56
N PHE A 181 -15.77 -8.12 -2.95
CA PHE A 181 -16.66 -7.12 -3.54
C PHE A 181 -16.58 -5.80 -2.76
N TYR A 182 -16.97 -4.73 -3.42
CA TYR A 182 -17.00 -3.39 -2.85
C TYR A 182 -18.32 -2.69 -3.18
N THR A 183 -18.76 -1.77 -2.33
CA THR A 183 -19.85 -0.84 -2.64
C THR A 183 -19.45 0.11 -3.77
N LYS A 184 -20.32 0.28 -4.78
CA LYS A 184 -20.03 1.10 -5.98
C LYS A 184 -19.77 2.57 -5.68
N ASP A 185 -20.46 3.14 -4.70
CA ASP A 185 -20.48 4.59 -4.49
C ASP A 185 -19.16 5.14 -3.95
N ASP A 186 -18.42 4.34 -3.19
CA ASP A 186 -17.21 4.84 -2.53
C ASP A 186 -16.07 3.83 -2.39
N ARG A 187 -16.28 2.56 -2.79
CA ARG A 187 -15.37 1.44 -2.54
C ARG A 187 -14.91 1.33 -1.09
N LYS A 188 -15.61 1.95 -0.14
CA LYS A 188 -15.17 2.01 1.27
C LYS A 188 -15.53 0.74 2.02
N GLU A 189 -16.64 0.11 1.64
CA GLU A 189 -17.10 -1.10 2.31
C GLU A 189 -16.66 -2.34 1.53
N LEU A 190 -15.89 -3.18 2.22
CA LEU A 190 -15.50 -4.50 1.75
C LEU A 190 -16.63 -5.49 2.05
N VAL A 191 -17.10 -6.19 1.01
CA VAL A 191 -18.11 -7.24 1.12
C VAL A 191 -17.47 -8.58 0.76
N ILE A 192 -17.22 -9.37 1.78
CA ILE A 192 -16.68 -10.74 1.68
C ILE A 192 -17.18 -11.56 2.88
N ASN A 193 -17.68 -12.76 2.64
CA ASN A 193 -18.12 -13.67 3.70
C ASN A 193 -17.99 -15.13 3.22
N GLU A 194 -18.20 -16.08 4.12
CA GLU A 194 -18.07 -17.51 3.84
C GLU A 194 -19.01 -17.98 2.71
N GLU A 195 -20.26 -17.50 2.69
CA GLU A 195 -21.25 -17.86 1.66
C GLU A 195 -20.81 -17.45 0.24
N ILE A 196 -20.23 -16.25 0.10
CA ILE A 196 -19.62 -15.77 -1.14
C ILE A 196 -18.47 -16.68 -1.55
N ILE A 197 -17.56 -17.01 -0.63
CA ILE A 197 -16.41 -17.86 -0.93
C ILE A 197 -16.86 -19.26 -1.37
N GLU A 198 -17.82 -19.87 -0.66
CA GLU A 198 -18.39 -21.17 -1.04
C GLU A 198 -19.06 -21.14 -2.41
N HIS A 199 -19.81 -20.08 -2.72
CA HIS A 199 -20.42 -19.90 -4.04
C HIS A 199 -19.35 -19.83 -5.14
N LEU A 200 -18.32 -19.01 -4.94
CA LEU A 200 -17.22 -18.86 -5.91
C LEU A 200 -16.43 -20.16 -6.09
N ILE A 201 -16.21 -20.93 -5.02
CA ILE A 201 -15.60 -22.27 -5.11
C ILE A 201 -16.44 -23.18 -6.00
N LYS A 202 -17.78 -23.19 -5.84
CA LYS A 202 -18.68 -23.96 -6.71
C LYS A 202 -18.60 -23.49 -8.16
N CYS A 203 -18.51 -22.18 -8.40
CA CYS A 203 -18.35 -21.64 -9.76
C CYS A 203 -17.04 -22.12 -10.41
N VAL A 204 -15.92 -22.10 -9.68
CA VAL A 204 -14.64 -22.65 -10.16
C VAL A 204 -14.78 -24.12 -10.51
N GLN A 205 -15.39 -24.93 -9.63
CA GLN A 205 -15.58 -26.37 -9.85
C GLN A 205 -16.48 -26.69 -11.06
N GLN A 206 -17.53 -25.90 -11.26
CA GLN A 206 -18.49 -26.12 -12.36
C GLN A 206 -17.95 -25.66 -13.72
N LYS A 207 -17.20 -24.56 -13.74
CA LYS A 207 -16.69 -23.96 -14.98
C LYS A 207 -15.28 -24.39 -15.34
N ASP A 208 -14.58 -25.07 -14.42
CA ASP A 208 -13.18 -25.49 -14.54
C ASP A 208 -12.25 -24.34 -14.95
N SER A 209 -12.52 -23.14 -14.44
CA SER A 209 -11.77 -21.92 -14.75
C SER A 209 -12.04 -20.85 -13.70
N ILE A 210 -11.08 -19.94 -13.54
CA ILE A 210 -11.23 -18.69 -12.76
C ILE A 210 -11.69 -17.51 -13.63
N ASP A 211 -11.71 -17.67 -14.96
CA ASP A 211 -12.00 -16.58 -15.90
C ASP A 211 -13.42 -16.04 -15.77
N PHE A 212 -14.34 -16.82 -15.20
CA PHE A 212 -15.72 -16.39 -14.92
C PHE A 212 -15.76 -15.14 -14.05
N TRP A 213 -14.78 -14.97 -13.14
CA TRP A 213 -14.67 -13.76 -12.32
C TRP A 213 -14.57 -12.50 -13.18
N TRP A 214 -13.89 -12.58 -14.32
CA TRP A 214 -13.67 -11.48 -15.26
C TRP A 214 -14.73 -11.40 -16.35
N SER A 215 -15.22 -12.55 -16.82
CA SER A 215 -16.12 -12.63 -17.98
C SER A 215 -17.60 -12.48 -17.63
N SER A 216 -18.01 -12.66 -16.37
CA SER A 216 -19.41 -12.45 -15.97
C SER A 216 -19.76 -10.96 -16.01
N ASP A 217 -20.76 -10.60 -16.81
CA ASP A 217 -21.26 -9.23 -16.89
C ASP A 217 -22.27 -8.90 -15.77
N ASP A 218 -22.96 -9.92 -15.24
CA ASP A 218 -23.88 -9.79 -14.11
C ASP A 218 -23.21 -10.19 -12.79
N ILE A 219 -23.13 -9.25 -11.84
CA ILE A 219 -22.60 -9.49 -10.49
C ILE A 219 -23.41 -10.55 -9.74
N LYS A 220 -24.70 -10.75 -10.06
CA LYS A 220 -25.52 -11.82 -9.46
C LYS A 220 -24.95 -13.22 -9.73
N GLU A 221 -24.27 -13.43 -10.86
CA GLU A 221 -23.64 -14.72 -11.16
C GLU A 221 -22.47 -15.02 -10.21
N LEU A 222 -21.82 -13.97 -9.70
CA LEU A 222 -20.69 -14.06 -8.78
C LEU A 222 -21.11 -14.08 -7.30
N LEU A 223 -22.40 -13.95 -7.02
CA LEU A 223 -22.96 -13.89 -5.67
C LEU A 223 -23.88 -15.07 -5.38
N PRO A 224 -23.96 -15.51 -4.11
CA PRO A 224 -24.96 -16.47 -3.68
C PRO A 224 -26.37 -15.89 -3.86
N ALA A 225 -27.35 -16.77 -4.05
CA ALA A 225 -28.75 -16.38 -4.31
C ALA A 225 -29.34 -15.46 -3.21
N SER A 226 -28.92 -15.63 -1.97
CA SER A 226 -29.31 -14.81 -0.82
C SER A 226 -28.94 -13.33 -0.95
N MET A 227 -27.93 -13.01 -1.77
CA MET A 227 -27.34 -11.67 -1.92
C MET A 227 -27.66 -11.04 -3.29
N HIS A 228 -28.49 -11.67 -4.12
CA HIS A 228 -28.84 -11.14 -5.44
C HIS A 228 -29.50 -9.75 -5.40
N ASN A 229 -30.17 -9.41 -4.30
CA ASN A 229 -30.74 -8.08 -4.06
C ASN A 229 -29.68 -6.98 -3.84
N GLN A 230 -28.44 -7.34 -3.49
CA GLN A 230 -27.34 -6.40 -3.27
C GLN A 230 -26.49 -6.19 -4.52
N ALA A 231 -26.60 -7.07 -5.52
CA ALA A 231 -25.73 -7.10 -6.69
C ALA A 231 -25.67 -5.76 -7.46
N GLU A 232 -26.76 -5.00 -7.50
CA GLU A 232 -26.81 -3.70 -8.18
C GLU A 232 -25.89 -2.65 -7.53
N ASN A 233 -25.63 -2.77 -6.23
CA ASN A 233 -24.81 -1.85 -5.44
C ASN A 233 -23.36 -2.32 -5.25
N LEU A 234 -23.04 -3.53 -5.74
CA LEU A 234 -21.73 -4.14 -5.57
C LEU A 234 -20.94 -4.13 -6.88
N GLU A 235 -19.63 -3.99 -6.75
CA GLU A 235 -18.67 -4.23 -7.82
C GLU A 235 -17.58 -5.20 -7.37
N ARG A 236 -17.11 -6.03 -8.30
CA ARG A 236 -16.02 -6.98 -8.05
C ARG A 236 -14.68 -6.26 -7.87
N GLY A 237 -13.85 -6.80 -6.99
CA GLY A 237 -12.44 -6.45 -6.88
C GLY A 237 -11.68 -6.71 -8.19
N LYS A 238 -10.65 -5.90 -8.43
CA LYS A 238 -9.76 -6.01 -9.61
C LYS A 238 -8.37 -6.52 -9.26
N ASP A 239 -8.09 -6.71 -7.98
CA ASP A 239 -6.80 -7.20 -7.52
C ASP A 239 -6.73 -8.72 -7.69
N ILE A 240 -5.53 -9.19 -8.04
CA ILE A 240 -5.19 -10.61 -8.03
C ILE A 240 -4.24 -10.90 -6.86
N PHE A 241 -4.14 -12.17 -6.48
CA PHE A 241 -3.12 -12.62 -5.56
C PHE A 241 -1.70 -12.48 -6.13
N ASP A 242 -0.74 -12.29 -5.23
CA ASP A 242 0.68 -12.40 -5.49
C ASP A 242 1.05 -13.81 -5.93
N VAL A 243 1.93 -13.96 -6.92
CA VAL A 243 2.34 -15.28 -7.43
C VAL A 243 3.01 -16.16 -6.35
N TRP A 244 3.60 -15.53 -5.34
CA TRP A 244 4.15 -16.22 -4.16
C TRP A 244 3.06 -16.79 -3.25
N PHE A 245 1.86 -16.21 -3.25
CA PHE A 245 0.71 -16.75 -2.55
C PHE A 245 0.22 -18.03 -3.23
N ASP A 246 0.04 -17.98 -4.55
CA ASP A 246 -0.38 -19.13 -5.35
C ASP A 246 0.61 -20.30 -5.19
N SER A 247 1.90 -20.05 -5.42
CA SER A 247 2.93 -21.09 -5.26
C SER A 247 3.09 -21.58 -3.81
N GLY A 248 2.94 -20.68 -2.83
CA GLY A 248 2.96 -21.01 -1.41
C GLY A 248 1.80 -21.89 -0.96
N SER A 249 0.70 -21.94 -1.72
CA SER A 249 -0.47 -22.77 -1.43
C SER A 249 -0.40 -24.19 -2.05
N SER A 250 0.62 -24.47 -2.86
CA SER A 250 0.76 -25.73 -3.61
C SER A 250 0.76 -26.99 -2.73
N PHE A 251 1.28 -26.91 -1.50
CA PHE A 251 1.27 -28.05 -0.57
C PHE A 251 -0.16 -28.52 -0.23
N ASN A 252 -1.15 -27.62 -0.28
CA ASN A 252 -2.54 -27.95 0.04
C ASN A 252 -3.34 -28.34 -1.20
N SER A 253 -2.96 -27.86 -2.40
CA SER A 253 -3.67 -28.16 -3.65
C SER A 253 -3.10 -29.36 -4.41
N VAL A 254 -1.84 -29.74 -4.18
CA VAL A 254 -1.16 -30.83 -4.91
C VAL A 254 -0.93 -32.07 -4.05
N LEU A 255 -0.52 -31.89 -2.78
CA LEU A 255 -0.11 -33.02 -1.92
C LEU A 255 -1.25 -33.59 -1.08
N LYS A 256 -2.39 -32.91 -1.00
CA LYS A 256 -3.48 -33.23 -0.08
C LYS A 256 -4.59 -34.02 -0.75
#